data_AF-A0A2J2HBM8-F1
#
_entry.id   AF-A0A2J2HBM8-F1
#
_cell.length_a   1.000
_cell.length_b   1.000
_cell.length_c   1.000
_cell.angle_alpha   90.00
_cell.angle_beta   90.00
_cell.angle_gamma   90.00
#
_symmetry.space_group_name_H-M   'P 1'
#
loop_
_entity.id
_entity.type
_entity.pdbx_description
1 polymer ?
#
loop_
_entity_poly.entity_id
_entity_poly.type
_entity_poly.pdbx_seq_one_letter_code
_entity_poly.pdbx_strand_id
1 'polypeptide(L)'
;IVRSSDGTRTYRVYLDVSRREVDSTDNGTVHRGYIGYPIITFLMIKGLLPINKELMESLKGIPWKKLNEEYKNYAKVMETVIRDRGLNEDAVNKYIDQVMAVLRRMNLKRVQRYNEVTEE
;
A
#
# COMPACT_ATOMS: atom_id res chain seq x y z
N ILE A 1 -8.04 -9.85 5.78
CA ILE A 1 -7.06 -10.47 4.86
C ILE A 1 -6.97 -9.59 3.61
N VAL A 2 -5.77 -9.34 3.08
CA VAL A 2 -5.52 -8.62 1.82
C VAL A 2 -4.82 -9.55 0.84
N ARG A 3 -5.17 -9.51 -0.45
CA ARG A 3 -4.48 -10.27 -1.50
C ARG A 3 -3.59 -9.35 -2.32
N SER A 4 -2.44 -9.83 -2.79
CA SER A 4 -1.57 -9.09 -3.70
C SER A 4 -2.28 -8.80 -5.03
N SER A 5 -1.78 -7.81 -5.78
CA SER A 5 -2.36 -7.42 -7.07
C SER A 5 -2.38 -8.55 -8.11
N ASP A 6 -1.44 -9.49 -8.02
CA ASP A 6 -1.37 -10.68 -8.87
C ASP A 6 -2.08 -11.91 -8.26
N GLY A 7 -2.68 -11.76 -7.08
CA GLY A 7 -3.42 -12.81 -6.37
C GLY A 7 -2.56 -13.94 -5.78
N THR A 8 -1.23 -13.90 -5.94
CA THR A 8 -0.32 -14.98 -5.53
C THR A 8 -0.04 -15.00 -4.03
N ARG A 9 -0.21 -13.87 -3.34
CA ARG A 9 0.08 -13.74 -1.91
C ARG A 9 -1.12 -13.21 -1.15
N THR A 10 -1.18 -13.58 0.12
CA THR A 10 -2.23 -13.21 1.04
C THR A 10 -1.62 -12.72 2.35
N TYR A 11 -2.11 -11.60 2.86
CA TYR A 11 -1.56 -10.91 4.04
C TYR A 11 -2.64 -10.76 5.12
N ARG A 12 -2.26 -11.08 6.35
CA ARG A 12 -3.07 -10.78 7.54
C ARG A 12 -2.73 -9.36 8.00
N VAL A 13 -3.75 -8.65 8.48
CA VAL A 13 -3.64 -7.27 8.92
C VAL A 13 -4.31 -7.14 10.27
N TYR A 14 -3.58 -6.56 11.22
CA TYR A 14 -4.07 -6.13 12.52
C TYR A 14 -4.20 -4.61 12.52
N LEU A 15 -5.35 -4.11 12.97
CA LEU A 15 -5.65 -2.68 13.04
C LEU A 15 -6.45 -2.39 14.31
N ASP A 16 -5.86 -1.62 15.23
CA ASP A 16 -6.56 -0.99 16.35
C ASP A 16 -6.38 0.53 16.25
N VAL A 17 -7.40 1.19 15.73
CA VAL A 17 -7.40 2.65 15.51
C VAL A 17 -7.41 3.41 16.83
N SER A 18 -8.10 2.88 17.85
CA SER A 18 -8.22 3.53 19.16
C SER A 18 -6.87 3.61 19.87
N ARG A 19 -6.08 2.54 19.75
CA ARG A 19 -4.72 2.45 20.29
C ARG A 19 -3.65 2.95 19.33
N ARG A 20 -4.02 3.25 18.08
CA ARG A 20 -3.13 3.59 16.95
C ARG A 20 -2.14 2.47 16.62
N GLU A 21 -2.49 1.23 16.90
CA GLU A 21 -1.62 0.07 16.74
C GLU A 21 -1.94 -0.67 15.45
N VAL A 22 -0.91 -1.03 14.68
CA VAL A 22 -1.06 -1.73 13.41
C VAL A 22 -0.01 -2.82 13.24
N ASP A 23 -0.32 -3.85 12.47
CA ASP A 23 0.66 -4.83 12.03
C ASP A 23 0.17 -5.57 10.78
N SER A 24 1.09 -6.20 10.05
CA SER A 24 0.77 -6.97 8.84
C SER A 24 1.85 -8.01 8.56
N THR A 25 1.44 -9.12 7.93
CA THR A 25 2.36 -10.21 7.56
C THR A 25 3.10 -9.97 6.23
N ASP A 26 3.04 -8.76 5.65
CA ASP A 26 3.84 -8.45 4.47
C ASP A 26 5.30 -8.17 4.82
N ASN A 27 6.22 -8.54 3.92
CA ASN A 27 7.66 -8.43 4.13
C ASN A 27 8.11 -7.01 4.51
N GLY A 28 7.47 -5.98 3.96
CA GLY A 28 7.78 -4.58 4.26
C GLY A 28 7.45 -4.26 5.71
N THR A 29 6.26 -4.64 6.16
CA THR A 29 5.89 -4.53 7.57
C THR A 29 6.80 -5.40 8.43
N VAL A 30 6.91 -6.71 8.17
CA VAL A 30 7.68 -7.67 8.99
C VAL A 30 9.14 -7.24 9.19
N HIS A 31 9.89 -7.05 8.10
CA HIS A 31 11.34 -6.86 8.15
C HIS A 31 11.78 -5.40 8.19
N ARG A 32 10.96 -4.45 7.74
CA ARG A 32 11.32 -3.02 7.72
C ARG A 32 10.52 -2.18 8.71
N GLY A 33 9.44 -2.72 9.27
CA GLY A 33 8.59 -2.01 10.21
C GLY A 33 7.73 -0.91 9.63
N TYR A 34 7.66 -0.83 8.29
CA TYR A 34 6.87 0.21 7.63
C TYR A 34 5.38 -0.15 7.61
N ILE A 35 4.54 0.88 7.47
CA ILE A 35 3.10 0.71 7.24
C ILE A 35 2.90 0.26 5.79
N GLY A 36 2.93 -1.05 5.57
CA GLY A 36 2.82 -1.65 4.25
C GLY A 36 1.45 -1.44 3.60
N TYR A 37 1.39 -1.69 2.28
CA TYR A 37 0.16 -1.53 1.50
C TYR A 37 -1.05 -2.31 2.06
N PRO A 38 -0.92 -3.50 2.71
CA PRO A 38 -2.09 -4.17 3.27
C PRO A 38 -2.77 -3.37 4.38
N ILE A 39 -1.99 -2.70 5.23
CA ILE A 39 -2.51 -1.82 6.28
C ILE A 39 -3.20 -0.61 5.64
N ILE A 40 -2.56 0.02 4.66
CA ILE A 40 -3.11 1.16 3.91
C ILE A 40 -4.45 0.79 3.26
N THR A 41 -4.55 -0.37 2.63
CA THR A 41 -5.80 -0.88 2.02
C THR A 41 -6.92 -1.00 3.05
N PHE A 42 -6.63 -1.53 4.25
CA PHE A 42 -7.62 -1.62 5.31
C PHE A 42 -8.08 -0.24 5.80
N LEU A 43 -7.16 0.71 5.96
CA LEU A 43 -7.49 2.09 6.33
C LEU A 43 -8.38 2.76 5.28
N MET A 44 -8.10 2.55 3.99
CA MET A 44 -8.96 3.03 2.89
C MET A 44 -10.37 2.43 2.98
N ILE A 45 -10.49 1.11 3.12
CA ILE A 45 -11.80 0.42 3.22
C ILE A 45 -12.60 0.89 4.45
N LYS A 46 -11.93 1.20 5.56
CA LYS A 46 -12.54 1.75 6.78
C LYS A 46 -12.91 3.23 6.66
N GLY A 47 -12.65 3.88 5.53
CA GLY A 47 -12.93 5.31 5.31
C GLY A 47 -11.98 6.24 6.08
N LEU A 48 -10.85 5.72 6.57
CA LEU A 48 -9.86 6.47 7.34
C LEU A 48 -8.82 7.15 6.45
N LEU A 49 -8.60 6.62 5.24
CA LEU A 49 -7.80 7.27 4.20
C LEU A 49 -8.70 7.68 3.03
N PRO A 50 -8.36 8.78 2.33
CA PRO A 50 -9.10 9.18 1.15
C PRO A 50 -8.97 8.13 0.05
N ILE A 51 -10.04 7.96 -0.72
CA ILE A 51 -10.07 7.11 -1.91
C ILE A 51 -10.36 7.98 -3.13
N ASN A 52 -9.45 7.96 -4.10
CA ASN A 52 -9.72 8.47 -5.44
C ASN A 52 -10.22 7.32 -6.33
N LYS A 53 -11.53 7.24 -6.56
CA LYS A 53 -12.17 6.15 -7.31
C LYS A 53 -11.74 6.11 -8.77
N GLU A 54 -11.59 7.27 -9.40
CA GLU A 54 -11.17 7.36 -10.80
C GLU A 54 -9.74 6.85 -10.97
N LEU A 55 -8.82 7.30 -10.12
CA LEU A 55 -7.44 6.81 -10.11
C LEU A 55 -7.38 5.31 -9.81
N MET A 56 -8.16 4.83 -8.83
CA MET A 56 -8.24 3.39 -8.54
C MET A 56 -8.66 2.57 -9.76
N GLU A 57 -9.65 3.05 -10.52
CA GLU A 57 -10.13 2.36 -11.70
C GLU A 57 -9.06 2.33 -12.80
N SER A 58 -8.39 3.46 -13.05
CA SER A 58 -7.31 3.56 -14.03
C SER A 58 -6.09 2.71 -13.70
N LEU A 59 -5.87 2.39 -12.41
CA LEU A 59 -4.76 1.55 -11.96
C LEU A 59 -5.09 0.04 -11.95
N LYS A 60 -6.33 -0.37 -12.26
CA LYS A 60 -6.70 -1.80 -12.30
C LYS A 60 -5.94 -2.55 -13.38
N GLY A 61 -5.57 -3.79 -13.06
CA GLY A 61 -4.90 -4.71 -13.97
C GLY A 61 -3.43 -4.38 -14.25
N ILE A 62 -2.83 -3.39 -13.59
CA ILE A 62 -1.39 -3.14 -13.71
C ILE A 62 -0.61 -4.29 -13.07
N PRO A 63 0.33 -4.93 -13.79
CA PRO A 63 1.13 -6.03 -13.27
C PRO A 63 2.30 -5.50 -12.42
N TRP A 64 1.98 -4.86 -11.30
CA TRP A 64 2.96 -4.17 -10.44
C TRP A 64 4.18 -5.01 -10.09
N LYS A 65 3.98 -6.30 -9.75
CA LYS A 65 5.08 -7.21 -9.42
C LYS A 65 6.06 -7.37 -10.58
N LYS A 66 5.55 -7.65 -11.78
CA LYS A 66 6.37 -7.79 -12.99
C LYS A 66 7.15 -6.51 -13.28
N LEU A 67 6.48 -5.35 -13.24
CA LEU A 67 7.14 -4.06 -13.48
C LEU A 67 8.23 -3.77 -12.44
N ASN A 68 7.96 -4.04 -11.16
CA ASN A 68 8.95 -3.86 -10.09
C ASN A 68 10.15 -4.79 -10.23
N GLU A 69 9.94 -6.05 -10.62
CA GLU A 69 11.01 -7.03 -10.85
C GLU A 69 11.85 -6.72 -12.10
N GLU A 70 11.21 -6.22 -13.16
CA GLU A 70 11.84 -5.85 -14.43
C GLU A 70 12.68 -4.57 -14.29
N TYR A 71 12.09 -3.51 -13.73
CA TYR A 71 12.76 -2.21 -13.65
C TYR A 71 13.65 -2.06 -12.42
N LYS A 72 13.34 -2.72 -11.30
CA LYS A 72 14.02 -2.59 -10.00
C LYS A 72 14.22 -1.14 -9.53
N ASN A 73 13.39 -0.24 -10.05
CA ASN A 73 13.44 1.20 -9.81
C ASN A 73 12.00 1.72 -9.78
N TYR A 74 11.53 2.10 -8.60
CA TYR A 74 10.16 2.56 -8.40
C TYR A 74 9.82 3.83 -9.17
N ALA A 75 10.76 4.76 -9.33
CA ALA A 75 10.52 5.99 -10.09
C ALA A 75 10.23 5.68 -11.56
N LYS A 76 10.99 4.74 -12.14
CA LYS A 76 10.78 4.29 -13.52
C LYS A 76 9.46 3.53 -13.70
N VAL A 77 9.07 2.73 -12.72
CA VAL A 77 7.75 2.07 -12.72
C VAL A 77 6.63 3.10 -12.68
N MET A 78 6.74 4.13 -11.82
CA MET A 78 5.75 5.21 -11.72
C MET A 78 5.64 6.00 -13.02
N GLU A 79 6.77 6.42 -13.60
CA GLU A 79 6.82 7.12 -14.89
C GLU A 79 6.14 6.28 -15.99
N THR A 80 6.46 4.99 -16.06
CA THR A 80 5.88 4.07 -17.04
C THR A 80 4.37 3.96 -16.86
N VAL A 81 3.89 3.77 -15.64
CA VAL A 81 2.45 3.65 -15.36
C VAL A 81 1.71 4.95 -15.66
N ILE A 82 2.24 6.10 -15.24
CA ILE A 82 1.64 7.41 -15.50
C ILE A 82 1.50 7.63 -17.00
N ARG A 83 2.57 7.39 -17.77
CA ARG A 83 2.57 7.53 -19.22
C ARG A 83 1.59 6.55 -19.88
N ASP A 84 1.69 5.26 -19.58
CA ASP A 84 0.94 4.21 -20.27
C ASP A 84 -0.57 4.26 -19.96
N ARG A 85 -0.95 4.81 -18.80
CA ARG A 85 -2.34 5.03 -18.40
C ARG A 85 -2.85 6.45 -18.70
N GLY A 86 -2.02 7.32 -19.26
CA GLY A 86 -2.39 8.71 -19.56
C GLY A 86 -2.80 9.50 -18.32
N LEU A 87 -2.18 9.22 -17.16
CA LEU A 87 -2.52 9.87 -15.90
C LEU A 87 -1.90 11.26 -15.83
N ASN A 88 -2.60 12.17 -15.17
CA ASN A 88 -2.02 13.46 -14.81
C ASN A 88 -1.10 13.28 -13.59
N GLU A 89 0.21 13.48 -13.79
CA GLU A 89 1.23 13.30 -12.76
C GLU A 89 1.00 14.20 -11.53
N ASP A 90 0.66 15.47 -11.73
CA ASP A 90 0.39 16.42 -10.64
C ASP A 90 -0.81 15.96 -9.79
N ALA A 91 -1.86 15.46 -10.42
CA ALA A 91 -3.03 14.93 -9.73
C ALA A 91 -2.70 13.67 -8.92
N VAL A 92 -1.86 12.78 -9.46
CA VAL A 92 -1.37 11.59 -8.76
C VAL A 92 -0.52 12.00 -7.55
N ASN A 93 0.43 12.92 -7.73
CA ASN A 93 1.30 13.40 -6.66
C ASN A 93 0.51 14.11 -5.55
N LYS A 94 -0.47 14.95 -5.93
CA LYS A 94 -1.37 15.59 -4.96
C LYS A 94 -2.18 14.57 -4.15
N TYR A 95 -2.63 13.48 -4.78
CA TYR A 95 -3.32 12.41 -4.06
C TYR A 95 -2.37 11.67 -3.10
N ILE A 96 -1.14 11.37 -3.53
CA ILE A 96 -0.12 10.78 -2.67
C ILE A 96 0.12 11.68 -1.45
N ASP A 97 0.32 12.98 -1.65
CA ASP A 97 0.56 13.94 -0.57
C ASP A 97 -0.62 13.99 0.42
N GLN A 98 -1.86 13.94 -0.07
CA GLN A 98 -3.05 13.88 0.78
C GLN A 98 -3.06 12.61 1.64
N VAL A 99 -2.83 11.44 1.04
CA VAL A 99 -2.78 10.16 1.77
C VAL A 99 -1.64 10.19 2.81
N MET A 100 -0.46 10.66 2.42
CA MET A 100 0.70 10.74 3.31
C MET A 100 0.48 11.71 4.47
N ALA A 101 -0.17 12.86 4.23
CA ALA A 101 -0.51 13.81 5.29
C ALA A 101 -1.46 13.19 6.32
N VAL A 102 -2.47 12.44 5.88
CA VAL A 102 -3.40 11.75 6.78
C VAL A 102 -2.69 10.65 7.56
N LEU A 103 -1.87 9.82 6.89
CA LEU A 103 -1.07 8.77 7.56
C LEU A 103 -0.16 9.33 8.65
N ARG A 104 0.54 10.45 8.38
CA ARG A 104 1.40 11.12 9.38
C ARG A 104 0.59 11.59 10.59
N ARG A 105 -0.59 12.18 10.37
CA ARG A 105 -1.48 12.67 11.45
C ARG A 105 -2.04 11.55 12.32
N MET A 106 -2.30 10.38 11.73
CA MET A 106 -2.75 9.21 12.49
C MET A 106 -1.71 8.74 13.52
N ASN A 107 -0.42 9.00 13.26
CA ASN A 107 0.69 8.61 14.11
C ASN A 107 0.59 7.12 14.53
N LEU A 108 0.39 6.26 13.53
CA LEU A 108 0.25 4.83 13.72
C LEU A 108 1.59 4.25 14.17
N LYS A 109 1.51 3.32 15.12
CA LYS A 109 2.65 2.63 15.69
C LYS A 109 2.53 1.15 15.37
N ARG A 110 3.59 0.60 14.79
CA ARG A 110 3.67 -0.84 14.56
C ARG A 110 3.79 -1.56 15.89
N VAL A 111 2.98 -2.60 16.07
CA VAL A 111 3.15 -3.60 17.13
C VAL A 111 3.61 -4.91 16.50
N GLN A 112 4.34 -5.77 17.21
CA GLN A 112 4.66 -7.13 16.75
C GLN A 112 3.52 -8.07 17.16
N ARG A 113 2.44 -8.07 16.37
CA ARG A 113 1.31 -9.01 16.53
C ARG A 113 1.57 -10.30 15.76
N TYR A 114 2.26 -10.18 14.63
CA TYR A 114 2.72 -11.27 13.80
C TYR A 114 4.25 -11.34 13.93
N ASN A 115 4.73 -12.46 14.46
CA ASN A 115 6.16 -12.77 14.43
C ASN A 115 6.57 -13.14 13.00
N GLU A 116 7.89 -13.20 12.77
CA GLU A 116 8.49 -13.72 11.53
C GLU A 116 7.65 -14.88 11.00
N VAL A 117 7.26 -14.79 9.73
CA VAL A 117 6.58 -15.89 9.05
C VAL A 117 7.53 -17.06 9.15
N THR A 118 7.25 -18.02 10.04
CA THR A 118 7.77 -19.38 9.89
C THR A 118 7.22 -19.85 8.57
N GLU A 119 8.08 -19.89 7.55
CA GLU A 119 7.81 -20.60 6.31
C GLU A 119 7.43 -22.03 6.72
N GLU A 120 6.18 -22.42 6.45
CA GLU A 120 5.80 -23.83 6.29
C GLU A 120 6.09 -24.25 4.85
#